data_AF-A0A6V7JNF6-F1
#
_entry.id   AF-A0A6V7JNF6-F1
#
_cell.length_a   1.000
_cell.length_b   1.000
_cell.length_c   1.000
_cell.angle_alpha   90.00
_cell.angle_beta   90.00
_cell.angle_gamma   90.00
#
_symmetry.space_group_name_H-M   'P 1'
#
loop_
_entity.id
_entity.type
_entity.pdbx_description
1 polymer ?
#
loop_
_entity_poly.entity_id
_entity_poly.type
_entity_poly.pdbx_seq_one_letter_code
_entity_poly.pdbx_strand_id
1 'polypeptide(L)'
;DNLLIGTREGHLLIYNVPEKSNEYGKLELLRYSKNFSKKRIVQVDVVPALSLLILLTDDIICVHDLNSVNIQQINQLPKTKGATLFALDVQQAESLTGGKNTVVRLCVAVKRKLQLYYWKAKNNQFM
;
A
#
# COMPACT_ATOMS: atom_id res chain seq x y z
N ASP A 1 10.93 9.30 -8.73
CA ASP A 1 10.14 8.21 -8.11
C ASP A 1 10.44 8.08 -6.63
N ASN A 2 9.57 7.41 -5.88
CA ASN A 2 9.83 7.11 -4.47
C ASN A 2 9.96 5.60 -4.26
N LEU A 3 10.97 5.19 -3.49
CA LEU A 3 11.16 3.82 -3.04
C LEU A 3 10.63 3.68 -1.60
N LEU A 4 9.62 2.83 -1.42
CA LEU A 4 9.07 2.51 -0.10
C LEU A 4 9.61 1.16 0.38
N ILE A 5 10.10 1.12 1.61
CA ILE A 5 10.69 -0.08 2.22
C ILE A 5 10.01 -0.38 3.54
N GLY A 6 9.33 -1.52 3.60
CA GLY A 6 8.86 -2.11 4.85
C GLY A 6 9.88 -3.11 5.38
N THR A 7 10.23 -3.00 6.67
CA THR A 7 11.26 -3.85 7.29
C THR A 7 10.66 -4.92 8.21
N ARG A 8 11.48 -5.92 8.56
CA ARG A 8 11.05 -6.97 9.49
C ARG A 8 10.79 -6.47 10.92
N GLU A 9 11.46 -5.39 11.31
CA GLU A 9 11.26 -4.71 12.60
C GLU A 9 9.98 -3.87 12.63
N GLY A 10 9.24 -3.78 11.50
CA GLY A 10 8.04 -2.96 11.40
C GLY A 10 8.30 -1.49 11.07
N HIS A 11 9.53 -1.13 10.72
CA HIS A 11 9.86 0.22 10.26
C HIS A 11 9.43 0.43 8.81
N LEU A 12 9.01 1.66 8.49
CA LEU A 12 8.74 2.11 7.12
C LEU A 12 9.73 3.22 6.73
N LEU A 13 10.37 3.08 5.57
CA LEU A 13 11.28 4.06 4.99
C LEU A 13 10.76 4.50 3.62
N ILE A 14 10.92 5.78 3.31
CA ILE A 14 10.62 6.33 1.98
C ILE A 14 11.86 7.07 1.50
N TYR A 15 12.39 6.67 0.36
CA TYR A 15 13.51 7.31 -0.30
C TYR A 15 13.06 7.97 -1.60
N ASN A 16 13.61 9.14 -1.90
CA ASN A 16 13.53 9.73 -3.23
C ASN A 16 14.56 9.04 -4.13
N VAL A 17 14.10 8.63 -5.31
CA VAL A 17 14.93 8.07 -6.38
C VAL A 17 15.05 9.14 -7.47
N PRO A 18 16.22 9.81 -7.59
CA PRO A 18 16.43 10.85 -8.59
C PRO A 18 16.46 10.27 -10.00
N GLU A 19 15.92 11.01 -10.98
CA GLU A 19 15.84 10.58 -12.40
C GLU A 19 17.22 10.43 -13.07
N LYS A 20 18.21 11.21 -12.62
CA LYS A 20 19.58 11.14 -13.10
C LYS A 20 20.45 10.59 -11.98
N SER A 21 20.95 9.37 -12.15
CA SER A 21 22.01 8.85 -11.31
C SER A 21 23.28 9.64 -11.61
N ASN A 22 23.64 10.58 -10.75
CA ASN A 22 25.05 10.97 -10.65
C ASN A 22 25.86 9.70 -10.34
N GLU A 23 27.17 9.68 -10.60
CA GLU A 23 28.05 8.48 -10.47
C GLU A 23 27.98 7.72 -9.12
N TYR A 24 27.26 8.27 -8.12
CA TYR A 24 27.07 7.72 -6.78
C TYR A 24 25.64 7.25 -6.46
N GLY A 25 24.66 7.39 -7.38
CA GLY A 25 23.29 6.85 -7.20
C GLY A 25 22.64 7.21 -5.85
N LYS A 26 22.91 8.41 -5.31
CA LYS A 26 22.59 8.76 -3.93
C LYS A 26 21.08 8.86 -3.74
N LEU A 27 20.52 7.90 -3.00
CA LEU A 27 19.14 7.96 -2.50
C LEU A 27 19.03 8.97 -1.37
N GLU A 28 18.00 9.80 -1.40
CA GLU A 28 17.68 10.73 -0.33
C GLU A 28 16.57 10.15 0.55
N LEU A 29 16.82 9.99 1.85
CA LEU A 29 15.81 9.50 2.80
C LEU A 29 14.81 10.63 3.08
N LEU A 30 13.58 10.49 2.57
CA LEU A 30 12.51 11.46 2.77
C LEU A 30 11.79 11.26 4.10
N ARG A 31 11.56 10.00 4.48
CA ARG A 31 10.80 9.68 5.69
C ARG A 31 11.30 8.38 6.31
N TYR A 32 11.47 8.40 7.63
CA TYR A 32 11.76 7.21 8.42
C TYR A 32 10.79 7.12 9.60
N SER A 33 9.93 6.12 9.56
CA SER A 33 8.95 5.85 10.61
C SER A 33 9.37 4.57 11.36
N LYS A 34 10.18 4.75 12.40
CA LYS A 34 10.73 3.65 13.21
C LYS A 34 9.65 2.87 13.96
N ASN A 35 8.62 3.53 14.47
CA ASN A 35 7.54 2.86 15.22
C ASN A 35 6.27 2.69 14.38
N PHE A 36 6.42 2.50 13.06
CA PHE A 36 5.30 2.48 12.13
C PHE A 36 4.36 1.29 12.39
N SER A 37 4.91 0.08 12.40
CA SER A 37 4.21 -1.13 12.84
C SER A 37 4.95 -1.73 14.02
N LYS A 38 4.21 -2.26 15.01
CA LYS A 38 4.79 -3.07 16.09
C LYS A 38 5.15 -4.49 15.63
N LYS A 39 4.79 -4.84 14.39
CA LYS A 39 4.87 -6.17 13.81
C LYS A 39 5.62 -6.11 12.49
N ARG A 40 6.13 -7.26 12.06
CA ARG A 40 6.84 -7.41 10.80
C ARG A 40 5.98 -6.95 9.62
N ILE A 41 6.53 -6.08 8.77
CA ILE A 41 5.94 -5.81 7.46
C ILE A 41 6.40 -6.92 6.50
N VAL A 42 5.44 -7.66 5.96
CA VAL A 42 5.68 -8.83 5.09
C VAL A 42 5.69 -8.40 3.62
N GLN A 43 4.74 -7.56 3.23
CA GLN A 43 4.58 -7.06 1.87
C GLN A 43 4.08 -5.62 1.92
N VAL A 44 4.54 -4.83 0.95
CA VAL A 44 4.20 -3.42 0.76
C VAL A 44 3.78 -3.23 -0.69
N ASP A 45 2.70 -2.48 -0.90
CA ASP A 45 2.32 -2.00 -2.22
C ASP A 45 1.61 -0.64 -2.11
N VAL A 46 1.57 0.13 -3.20
CA VAL A 46 1.00 1.47 -3.22
C VAL A 46 0.00 1.64 -4.36
N VAL A 47 -1.02 2.47 -4.12
CA VAL A 47 -1.91 2.97 -5.17
C VAL A 47 -1.73 4.49 -5.24
N PRO A 48 -0.77 5.00 -6.05
CA PRO A 48 -0.43 6.43 -6.07
C PRO A 48 -1.62 7.33 -6.40
N ALA A 49 -2.45 6.92 -7.36
CA ALA A 49 -3.63 7.68 -7.80
C ALA A 49 -4.65 7.96 -6.67
N LEU A 50 -4.63 7.15 -5.61
CA LEU A 50 -5.50 7.30 -4.44
C LEU A 50 -4.71 7.61 -3.16
N SER A 51 -3.39 7.78 -3.26
CA SER A 51 -2.48 7.96 -2.11
C SER A 51 -2.63 6.86 -1.05
N LEU A 52 -2.87 5.62 -1.47
CA LEU A 52 -3.02 4.49 -0.55
C LEU A 52 -1.73 3.69 -0.43
N LEU A 53 -1.42 3.27 0.79
CA LEU A 53 -0.39 2.29 1.12
C LEU A 53 -1.06 1.03 1.66
N ILE A 54 -0.82 -0.10 1.00
CA ILE A 54 -1.36 -1.41 1.38
C ILE A 54 -0.23 -2.23 1.99
N LEU A 55 -0.47 -2.74 3.19
CA LEU A 55 0.50 -3.51 3.94
C LEU A 55 -0.08 -4.85 4.37
N LEU A 56 0.78 -5.88 4.30
CA LEU A 56 0.56 -7.12 5.02
C LEU A 56 1.43 -7.13 6.26
N THR A 57 0.80 -7.06 7.43
CA THR A 57 1.46 -7.08 8.74
C THR A 57 0.60 -7.88 9.71
N ASP A 58 1.21 -8.68 10.59
CA ASP A 58 0.46 -9.54 11.54
C ASP A 58 -0.58 -10.46 10.87
N ASP A 59 -0.25 -10.96 9.67
CA ASP A 59 -1.10 -11.80 8.83
C ASP A 59 -2.46 -11.19 8.47
N ILE A 60 -2.55 -9.86 8.41
CA ILE A 60 -3.76 -9.12 8.06
C ILE A 60 -3.43 -7.94 7.13
N ILE A 61 -4.35 -7.61 6.23
CA ILE A 61 -4.20 -6.45 5.35
C ILE A 61 -4.61 -5.18 6.08
N CYS A 62 -3.70 -4.20 6.08
CA CYS A 62 -3.89 -2.85 6.58
C CYS A 62 -3.78 -1.85 5.42
N VAL A 63 -4.61 -0.81 5.46
CA VAL A 63 -4.65 0.28 4.48
C VAL A 63 -4.32 1.58 5.19
N HIS A 64 -3.37 2.33 4.65
CA HIS A 64 -2.92 3.60 5.18
C HIS A 64 -3.04 4.71 4.14
N ASP A 65 -3.22 5.94 4.61
CA ASP A 65 -3.21 7.15 3.78
C ASP A 65 -1.80 7.76 3.75
N LEU A 66 -1.18 7.77 2.57
CA LEU A 66 0.16 8.32 2.34
C LEU A 66 0.22 9.85 2.51
N ASN A 67 -0.89 10.56 2.32
CA ASN A 67 -0.92 12.03 2.45
C ASN A 67 -0.92 12.48 3.91
N SER A 68 -1.31 11.60 4.83
CA SER A 68 -1.28 11.91 6.25
C SER A 68 0.17 12.03 6.77
N VAL A 69 0.39 12.99 7.69
CA VAL A 69 1.72 13.31 8.26
C VAL A 69 2.44 12.06 8.78
N ASN A 70 1.68 11.14 9.39
CA ASN A 70 2.20 9.92 10.02
C ASN A 70 1.80 8.63 9.30
N ILE A 71 1.29 8.69 8.07
CA ILE A 71 0.83 7.52 7.30
C ILE A 71 -0.16 6.67 8.14
N GLN A 72 -1.21 7.35 8.61
CA GLN A 72 -2.21 6.77 9.49
C GLN A 72 -2.94 5.61 8.81
N GLN A 73 -3.22 4.58 9.61
CA GLN A 73 -4.06 3.47 9.19
C GLN A 73 -5.50 3.96 9.07
N ILE A 74 -6.07 3.89 7.88
CA ILE A 74 -7.46 4.27 7.61
C ILE A 74 -8.40 3.08 7.62
N ASN A 75 -7.88 1.88 7.34
CA ASN A 75 -8.66 0.65 7.33
C ASN A 75 -7.80 -0.56 7.66
N GLN A 76 -8.45 -1.62 8.11
CA GLN A 76 -7.89 -2.94 8.29
C GLN A 76 -8.96 -3.95 7.89
N LEU A 77 -8.60 -5.02 7.17
CA LEU A 77 -9.55 -6.01 6.66
C LEU A 77 -9.57 -7.23 7.59
N PRO A 78 -10.43 -7.34 8.62
CA PRO A 78 -10.35 -8.40 9.62
C PRO A 78 -10.60 -9.79 9.04
N LYS A 79 -11.37 -9.85 7.95
CA LYS A 79 -11.65 -11.08 7.19
C LYS A 79 -10.43 -11.68 6.50
N THR A 80 -9.34 -10.91 6.39
CA THR A 80 -8.07 -11.36 5.80
C THR A 80 -7.12 -12.00 6.81
N LYS A 81 -7.50 -12.09 8.10
CA LYS A 81 -6.63 -12.69 9.14
C LYS A 81 -6.14 -14.10 8.75
N GLY A 82 -4.83 -14.29 8.80
CA GLY A 82 -4.13 -15.46 8.25
C GLY A 82 -3.72 -15.28 6.78
N ALA A 83 -3.62 -14.04 6.31
CA ALA A 83 -3.10 -13.69 5.00
C ALA A 83 -1.59 -13.92 4.93
N THR A 84 -1.12 -14.45 3.81
CA THR A 84 0.31 -14.70 3.57
C THR A 84 0.87 -13.92 2.39
N LEU A 85 0.00 -13.46 1.49
CA LEU A 85 0.36 -12.73 0.28
C LEU A 85 -0.86 -11.93 -0.20
N PHE A 86 -0.60 -10.81 -0.87
CA PHE A 86 -1.63 -10.13 -1.66
C PHE A 86 -1.10 -9.66 -3.01
N ALA A 87 -2.01 -9.28 -3.90
CA ALA A 87 -1.69 -8.62 -5.17
C ALA A 87 -2.74 -7.54 -5.47
N LEU A 88 -2.29 -6.42 -6.06
CA LEU A 88 -3.15 -5.35 -6.52
C LEU A 88 -3.27 -5.38 -8.05
N ASP A 89 -4.45 -5.05 -8.53
CA ASP A 89 -4.73 -4.70 -9.92
C ASP A 89 -5.32 -3.29 -9.94
N VAL A 90 -4.58 -2.33 -10.51
CA VAL A 90 -4.94 -0.91 -10.56
C VAL A 90 -5.11 -0.51 -12.01
N GLN A 91 -6.32 -0.11 -12.39
CA GLN A 91 -6.66 0.26 -13.76
C GLN A 91 -7.26 1.65 -13.80
N GLN A 92 -6.86 2.45 -14.78
CA GLN A 92 -7.59 3.68 -15.11
C GLN A 92 -8.71 3.33 -16.08
N ALA A 93 -9.94 3.65 -15.71
CA ALA A 93 -11.12 3.48 -16.53
C ALA A 93 -11.69 4.86 -16.88
N GLU A 94 -12.08 5.05 -18.13
CA GLU A 94 -12.84 6.22 -18.54
C GLU A 94 -14.33 5.95 -18.31
N SER A 95 -15.00 6.85 -17.61
CA SER A 95 -16.44 6.81 -17.46
C SER A 95 -17.12 7.19 -18.78
N LEU A 96 -18.38 6.80 -18.93
CA LEU A 96 -19.24 7.22 -20.04
C LEU A 96 -19.38 8.75 -20.16
N THR A 97 -19.05 9.49 -19.10
CA THR A 97 -19.06 10.95 -19.04
C THR A 97 -17.69 11.58 -19.29
N GLY A 98 -16.68 10.79 -19.68
CA GLY A 98 -15.30 11.25 -19.92
C GLY A 98 -14.46 11.48 -18.66
N GLY A 99 -14.96 11.10 -17.48
CA GLY A 99 -14.21 11.20 -16.23
C GLY A 99 -13.25 10.02 -16.06
N LYS A 100 -12.00 10.28 -15.65
CA LYS A 100 -11.05 9.21 -15.30
C LYS A 100 -11.35 8.69 -13.90
N ASN A 101 -11.64 7.40 -13.79
CA ASN A 101 -11.83 6.69 -12.54
C ASN A 101 -10.70 5.68 -12.33
N THR A 102 -10.17 5.60 -11.12
CA THR A 102 -9.22 4.54 -10.75
C THR A 102 -9.97 3.36 -10.16
N VAL A 103 -9.92 2.22 -10.83
CA VAL A 103 -10.45 0.94 -10.33
C VAL A 103 -9.31 0.19 -9.67
N VAL A 104 -9.49 -0.19 -8.40
CA VAL A 104 -8.51 -0.98 -7.65
C VAL A 104 -9.15 -2.28 -7.21
N ARG A 105 -8.51 -3.38 -7.53
CA ARG A 105 -8.86 -4.73 -7.08
C ARG A 105 -7.72 -5.27 -6.24
N LEU A 106 -8.06 -5.99 -5.18
CA LEU A 106 -7.11 -6.59 -4.26
C LEU A 106 -7.42 -8.08 -4.16
N CYS A 107 -6.43 -8.92 -4.45
CA CYS A 107 -6.49 -10.35 -4.20
C CYS A 107 -5.63 -10.68 -2.99
N VAL A 108 -6.19 -11.40 -2.02
CA VAL A 108 -5.49 -11.79 -0.79
C VAL A 108 -5.50 -13.31 -0.66
N ALA A 109 -4.31 -13.91 -0.54
CA ALA A 109 -4.17 -15.32 -0.22
C ALA A 109 -4.30 -15.53 1.29
N VAL A 110 -5.38 -16.18 1.71
CA VAL A 110 -5.71 -16.43 3.11
C VAL A 110 -5.86 -17.93 3.34
N LYS A 111 -4.88 -18.53 4.01
CA LYS A 111 -4.82 -19.98 4.26
C LYS A 111 -4.90 -20.78 2.93
N ARG A 112 -6.05 -21.42 2.64
CA ARG A 112 -6.29 -22.27 1.46
C ARG A 112 -7.27 -21.65 0.46
N LYS A 113 -7.52 -20.34 0.53
CA LYS A 113 -8.46 -19.63 -0.35
C LYS A 113 -7.90 -18.27 -0.78
N LEU A 114 -8.40 -17.80 -1.93
CA LEU A 114 -8.22 -16.43 -2.39
C LEU A 114 -9.46 -15.62 -2.04
N GLN A 115 -9.24 -14.44 -1.47
CA GLN A 115 -10.28 -13.44 -1.23
C GLN A 115 -10.08 -12.30 -2.22
N LEU A 116 -11.15 -11.92 -2.91
CA LEU A 116 -11.13 -10.83 -3.88
C LEU A 116 -11.91 -9.65 -3.30
N TYR A 117 -11.30 -8.48 -3.40
CA TYR A 117 -11.85 -7.22 -2.92
C TYR A 117 -11.77 -6.17 -4.03
N TYR A 118 -12.64 -5.17 -3.95
CA TYR A 118 -12.55 -3.97 -4.77
C TYR A 118 -12.61 -2.72 -3.90
N TRP A 119 -11.93 -1.67 -4.34
CA TRP A 119 -11.93 -0.40 -3.63
C TRP A 119 -13.25 0.36 -3.87
N LYS A 120 -13.91 0.78 -2.78
CA LYS A 120 -15.11 1.60 -2.82
C LYS A 120 -14.79 3.02 -2.36
N ALA A 121 -14.59 3.92 -3.32
CA ALA A 121 -14.22 5.31 -3.08
C ALA A 121 -15.16 6.06 -2.12
N LYS A 122 -16.47 5.82 -2.19
CA LYS A 122 -17.46 6.47 -1.29
C LYS A 122 -17.21 6.17 0.20
N ASN A 123 -16.59 5.04 0.50
CA ASN A 123 -16.40 4.54 1.86
C ASN A 123 -14.92 4.45 2.26
N ASN A 124 -13.99 4.82 1.37
CA ASN A 124 -12.55 4.66 1.54
C ASN A 124 -12.15 3.28 2.10
N GLN A 125 -12.72 2.22 1.53
CA GLN A 125 -12.47 0.84 1.99
C GLN A 125 -12.55 -0.19 0.88
N PHE A 126 -11.86 -1.31 1.09
CA PHE A 126 -12.03 -2.53 0.33
C PHE A 126 -13.30 -3.29 0.79
N MET A 127 -14.08 -3.79 -0.16
CA MET A 127 -15.28 -4.62 0.07
C MET A 127 -15.19 -5.97 -0.61
#